data_AF-A0A956V7N9-F1
#
_entry.id   AF-A0A956V7N9-F1
#
_cell.length_a   1.000
_cell.length_b   1.000
_cell.length_c   1.000
_cell.angle_alpha   90.00
_cell.angle_beta   90.00
_cell.angle_gamma   90.00
#
_symmetry.space_group_name_H-M   'P 1'
#
loop_
_entity.id
_entity.type
_entity.pdbx_description
1 polymer ?
#
loop_
_entity_poly.entity_id
_entity_poly.type
_entity_poly.pdbx_seq_one_letter_code
_entity_poly.pdbx_strand_id
1 'polypeptide(L)'
;MACHQANGQGIPAAFPPLAGHMPDLYSAEGGREYIINVVLYGLMGEIEVNGAKYNSVMTPWAAVLSDEQIAATLNHELTSWGNDALLTDFMPIMPEEVAAQRDKGLSSADVLGLRPE
;
A
#
# COMPACT_ATOMS: atom_id res chain seq x y z
N MET A 1 -3.04 15.98 -1.82
CA MET A 1 -3.39 14.54 -1.77
C MET A 1 -4.71 14.35 -2.52
N ALA A 2 -4.72 13.69 -3.68
CA ALA A 2 -5.88 13.69 -4.59
C ALA A 2 -6.75 12.42 -4.54
N CYS A 3 -6.19 11.24 -4.22
CA CYS A 3 -6.91 9.96 -4.28
C CYS A 3 -7.33 9.49 -2.88
N HIS A 4 -6.36 9.07 -2.05
CA HIS A 4 -6.61 8.56 -0.69
C HIS A 4 -7.00 9.64 0.34
N GLN A 5 -7.09 10.90 -0.09
CA GLN A 5 -7.40 12.08 0.72
C GLN A 5 -6.37 12.37 1.81
N ALA A 6 -6.38 13.60 2.33
CA ALA A 6 -5.42 14.01 3.37
C ALA A 6 -5.63 13.27 4.71
N ASN A 7 -6.84 12.77 4.96
CA ASN A 7 -7.20 12.01 6.15
C ASN A 7 -7.12 10.48 5.93
N GLY A 8 -6.61 10.02 4.78
CA GLY A 8 -6.46 8.59 4.49
C GLY A 8 -7.77 7.84 4.32
N GLN A 9 -8.93 8.50 4.27
CA GLN A 9 -10.23 7.84 4.17
C GLN A 9 -10.60 7.44 2.75
N GLY A 10 -9.84 7.90 1.75
CA GLY A 10 -10.17 7.67 0.35
C GLY A 10 -11.53 8.26 -0.05
N ILE A 11 -12.13 7.69 -1.09
CA ILE A 11 -13.46 8.03 -1.59
C ILE A 11 -14.19 6.70 -1.82
N PRO A 12 -15.29 6.41 -1.11
CA PRO A 12 -16.00 5.13 -1.27
C PRO A 12 -16.28 4.79 -2.74
N ALA A 13 -16.08 3.52 -3.10
CA ALA A 13 -16.18 2.95 -4.45
C ALA A 13 -15.20 3.51 -5.51
N ALA A 14 -14.37 4.50 -5.20
CA ALA A 14 -13.37 5.08 -6.12
C ALA A 14 -11.93 4.87 -5.64
N PHE A 15 -11.62 5.23 -4.39
CA PHE A 15 -10.29 5.08 -3.79
C PHE A 15 -10.41 4.46 -2.40
N PRO A 16 -9.75 3.33 -2.13
CA PRO A 16 -9.87 2.66 -0.84
C PRO A 16 -9.26 3.49 0.29
N PRO A 17 -9.76 3.32 1.53
CA PRO A 17 -9.14 3.93 2.70
C PRO A 17 -7.77 3.29 2.99
N LEU A 18 -6.85 4.11 3.46
CA LEU A 18 -5.55 3.70 4.04
C LEU A 18 -5.58 3.79 5.57
N ALA A 19 -6.30 4.79 6.10
CA ALA A 19 -6.57 4.91 7.52
C ALA A 19 -7.41 3.70 8.00
N GLY A 20 -6.96 3.05 9.06
CA GLY A 20 -7.50 1.80 9.59
C GLY A 20 -7.15 0.55 8.79
N HIS A 21 -6.91 0.65 7.47
CA HIS A 21 -6.67 -0.51 6.61
C HIS A 21 -5.19 -0.90 6.44
N MET A 22 -4.28 0.07 6.46
CA MET A 22 -2.84 -0.21 6.31
C MET A 22 -2.29 -1.17 7.38
N PRO A 23 -2.68 -1.10 8.66
CA PRO A 23 -2.26 -2.07 9.67
C PRO A 23 -2.68 -3.51 9.38
N ASP A 24 -3.88 -3.72 8.82
CA ASP A 24 -4.37 -5.05 8.44
C ASP A 24 -3.49 -5.64 7.35
N LEU A 25 -3.23 -4.86 6.30
CA LEU A 25 -2.35 -5.28 5.20
C LEU A 25 -0.92 -5.54 5.70
N TYR A 26 -0.37 -4.66 6.54
CA TYR A 26 0.98 -4.81 7.07
C TYR A 26 1.15 -6.08 7.89
N SER A 27 0.14 -6.43 8.69
CA SER A 27 0.20 -7.54 9.65
C SER A 27 -0.09 -8.90 9.02
N ALA A 28 -0.63 -8.92 7.80
CA ALA A 28 -0.87 -10.15 7.06
C ALA A 28 0.44 -10.81 6.58
N GLU A 29 0.40 -12.12 6.36
CA GLU A 29 1.53 -12.86 5.80
C GLU A 29 1.87 -12.35 4.39
N GLY A 30 3.13 -11.93 4.18
CA GLY A 30 3.57 -11.29 2.92
C GLY A 30 3.07 -9.85 2.73
N GLY A 31 2.38 -9.31 3.72
CA GLY A 31 1.73 -8.00 3.69
C GLY A 31 2.69 -6.82 3.52
N ARG A 32 3.84 -6.88 4.19
CA ARG A 32 4.91 -5.88 4.07
C ARG A 32 5.43 -5.76 2.64
N GLU A 33 5.71 -6.88 1.98
CA GLU A 33 6.14 -6.89 0.58
C GLU A 33 5.00 -6.44 -0.34
N TYR A 34 3.77 -6.84 -0.05
CA TYR A 34 2.59 -6.45 -0.84
C TYR A 34 2.42 -4.92 -0.90
N ILE A 35 2.41 -4.22 0.23
CA ILE A 35 2.23 -2.76 0.24
C ILE A 35 3.35 -2.03 -0.51
N ILE A 36 4.58 -2.55 -0.46
CA ILE A 36 5.71 -2.04 -1.26
C ILE A 36 5.44 -2.26 -2.75
N ASN A 37 5.01 -3.45 -3.15
CA ASN A 37 4.72 -3.80 -4.53
C ASN A 37 3.56 -2.97 -5.11
N VAL A 38 2.54 -2.65 -4.32
CA VAL A 38 1.44 -1.75 -4.72
C VAL A 38 1.96 -0.38 -5.12
N VAL A 39 2.89 0.21 -4.36
CA VAL A 39 3.46 1.52 -4.71
C VAL A 39 4.40 1.42 -5.91
N LEU A 40 5.25 0.40 -5.96
CA LEU A 40 6.22 0.23 -7.05
C LEU A 40 5.54 -0.02 -8.40
N TYR A 41 4.60 -0.97 -8.44
CA TYR A 41 4.06 -1.55 -9.66
C TYR A 41 2.59 -1.21 -9.92
N GLY A 42 1.95 -0.52 -8.98
CA GLY A 42 0.54 -0.19 -9.06
C GLY A 42 -0.34 -1.38 -8.73
N LEU A 43 -1.65 -1.16 -8.83
CA LEU A 43 -2.67 -2.17 -8.57
C LEU A 43 -3.84 -1.94 -9.51
N MET A 44 -4.31 -3.00 -10.16
CA MET A 44 -5.48 -2.95 -11.04
C MET A 44 -6.31 -4.22 -10.88
N GLY A 45 -7.62 -4.04 -10.73
CA GLY A 45 -8.61 -5.10 -10.62
C GLY A 45 -9.59 -4.84 -9.48
N GLU A 46 -10.55 -5.76 -9.32
CA GLU A 46 -11.53 -5.68 -8.23
C GLU A 46 -10.89 -6.11 -6.90
N ILE A 47 -11.00 -5.25 -5.88
CA ILE A 47 -10.68 -5.54 -4.49
C ILE A 47 -11.85 -5.15 -3.59
N GLU A 48 -11.89 -5.72 -2.39
CA GLU A 48 -12.83 -5.35 -1.35
C GLU A 48 -12.09 -4.82 -0.12
N VAL A 49 -12.53 -3.67 0.39
CA VAL A 49 -12.02 -3.07 1.62
C VAL A 49 -13.22 -2.64 2.45
N ASN A 50 -13.35 -3.19 3.67
CA ASN A 50 -14.45 -2.90 4.60
C ASN A 50 -15.85 -3.06 3.97
N GLY A 51 -16.05 -4.11 3.16
CA GLY A 51 -17.33 -4.39 2.50
C GLY A 51 -17.64 -3.54 1.26
N ALA A 52 -16.76 -2.60 0.90
CA ALA A 52 -16.89 -1.79 -0.31
C ALA A 52 -15.99 -2.34 -1.42
N LYS A 53 -16.56 -2.48 -2.61
CA LYS A 53 -15.83 -2.90 -3.82
C LYS A 53 -15.16 -1.73 -4.51
N TYR A 54 -13.92 -1.92 -4.93
CA TYR A 54 -13.13 -0.97 -5.70
C TYR A 54 -12.60 -1.66 -6.95
N ASN A 55 -12.85 -1.08 -8.12
CA ASN A 55 -12.31 -1.58 -9.39
C ASN A 55 -11.71 -0.41 -10.16
N SER A 56 -10.62 0.12 -9.63
CA SER A 56 -9.89 1.28 -10.14
C SER A 56 -8.43 0.93 -10.38
N VAL A 57 -7.70 1.82 -11.03
CA VAL A 57 -6.27 1.68 -11.30
C VAL A 57 -5.49 2.60 -10.37
N MET A 58 -4.60 2.02 -9.56
CA MET A 58 -3.52 2.74 -8.90
C MET A 58 -2.29 2.67 -9.79
N THR A 59 -1.81 3.82 -10.26
CA THR A 59 -0.64 3.88 -11.15
C THR A 59 0.65 3.55 -10.41
N PRO A 60 1.64 2.91 -11.07
CA PRO A 60 2.96 2.64 -10.48
C PRO A 60 3.74 3.92 -10.21
N TRP A 61 4.56 3.91 -9.15
CA TRP A 61 5.41 5.04 -8.76
C TRP A 61 6.91 4.75 -8.83
N ALA A 62 7.31 3.52 -9.18
CA ALA A 62 8.72 3.14 -9.26
C ALA A 62 9.56 4.06 -10.16
N ALA A 63 8.99 4.58 -11.27
CA ALA A 63 9.73 5.46 -12.18
C ALA A 63 9.90 6.90 -11.68
N VAL A 64 9.20 7.29 -10.62
CA VAL A 64 9.10 8.69 -10.16
C VAL A 64 9.71 8.86 -8.77
N LEU A 65 9.59 7.86 -7.90
CA LEU A 65 10.03 7.92 -6.52
C LEU A 65 11.24 7.02 -6.27
N SER A 66 12.18 7.53 -5.48
CA SER A 66 13.31 6.75 -4.95
C SER A 66 12.85 5.75 -3.89
N ASP A 67 13.72 4.80 -3.56
CA ASP A 67 13.44 3.80 -2.52
C ASP A 67 13.22 4.45 -1.15
N GLU A 68 13.99 5.49 -0.83
CA GLU A 68 13.81 6.27 0.40
C GLU A 68 12.47 7.01 0.43
N GLN A 69 12.03 7.56 -0.70
CA GLN A 69 10.75 8.27 -0.78
C GLN A 69 9.56 7.32 -0.63
N ILE A 70 9.64 6.12 -1.23
CA ILE A 70 8.60 5.09 -1.09
C ILE A 70 8.56 4.58 0.35
N ALA A 71 9.72 4.23 0.93
CA ALA A 71 9.81 3.80 2.32
C ALA A 71 9.24 4.86 3.28
N ALA A 72 9.61 6.14 3.10
CA ALA A 72 9.08 7.25 3.90
C ALA A 72 7.57 7.42 3.73
N THR A 73 7.04 7.25 2.52
CA THR A 73 5.60 7.35 2.24
C THR A 73 4.83 6.23 2.92
N LEU A 74 5.26 4.98 2.77
CA LEU A 74 4.63 3.82 3.41
C LEU A 74 4.68 3.94 4.94
N ASN A 75 5.82 4.35 5.50
CA ASN A 75 5.94 4.59 6.94
C ASN A 75 5.00 5.70 7.42
N HIS A 76 4.85 6.78 6.65
CA HIS A 76 3.87 7.82 6.96
C HIS A 76 2.44 7.27 6.95
N GLU A 77 2.05 6.47 5.95
CA GLU A 77 0.72 5.85 5.89
C GLU A 77 0.46 4.86 7.03
N LEU A 78 1.47 4.06 7.40
CA LEU A 78 1.41 3.10 8.51
C LEU A 78 1.31 3.76 9.89
N THR A 79 1.80 4.99 10.03
CA THR A 79 1.84 5.70 11.32
C THR A 79 0.91 6.91 11.40
N SER A 80 0.18 7.19 10.33
CA SER A 80 -0.80 8.28 10.29
C SER A 80 -2.19 7.80 10.68
N TRP A 81 -3.06 8.76 11.03
CA TRP A 81 -4.50 8.53 11.25
C TRP A 81 -4.82 7.51 12.36
N GLY A 82 -3.89 7.32 13.31
CA GLY A 82 -4.03 6.35 14.41
C GLY A 82 -3.65 4.91 14.04
N ASN A 83 -3.10 4.68 12.84
CA ASN A 83 -2.64 3.37 12.39
C ASN A 83 -1.49 2.83 13.25
N ASP A 84 -0.64 3.70 13.79
CA ASP A 84 0.47 3.37 14.68
C ASP A 84 0.00 2.62 15.95
N ALA A 85 -1.14 3.02 16.52
CA ALA A 85 -1.70 2.39 17.70
C ALA A 85 -2.24 0.97 17.45
N LEU A 86 -2.40 0.57 16.18
CA LEU A 86 -2.91 -0.74 15.77
C LEU A 86 -1.79 -1.72 15.42
N LEU A 87 -0.53 -1.28 15.38
CA LEU A 87 0.63 -2.09 15.04
C LEU A 87 1.31 -2.60 16.32
N THR A 88 1.34 -3.92 16.53
CA THR A 88 1.96 -4.52 17.72
C THR A 88 3.48 -4.69 17.61
N ASP A 89 3.98 -4.98 16.41
CA ASP A 89 5.39 -5.26 16.12
C ASP A 89 5.87 -4.43 14.93
N PHE A 90 5.61 -3.12 15.01
CA PHE A 90 5.99 -2.21 13.93
C PHE A 90 7.50 -2.15 13.75
N MET A 91 7.93 -2.50 12.54
CA MET A 91 9.27 -2.24 12.04
C MET A 91 9.10 -1.30 10.84
N PRO A 92 9.76 -0.13 10.82
CA PRO A 92 9.73 0.75 9.66
C PRO A 92 10.11 -0.02 8.39
N ILE A 93 9.43 0.29 7.29
CA ILE A 93 9.87 -0.12 5.95
C ILE A 93 11.19 0.59 5.66
N MET A 94 12.22 -0.18 5.34
CA MET A 94 13.55 0.32 5.02
C MET A 94 13.73 0.47 3.50
N PRO A 95 14.53 1.44 3.02
CA PRO A 95 14.81 1.60 1.60
C PRO A 95 15.34 0.32 0.93
N GLU A 96 16.12 -0.48 1.65
CA GLU A 96 16.67 -1.75 1.17
C GLU A 96 15.58 -2.80 0.89
N GLU A 97 14.48 -2.79 1.66
CA GLU A 97 13.33 -3.65 1.39
C GLU A 97 12.62 -3.24 0.11
N VAL A 98 12.51 -1.91 -0.13
CA VAL A 98 11.95 -1.37 -1.37
C VAL A 98 12.82 -1.73 -2.57
N ALA A 99 14.14 -1.54 -2.45
CA ALA A 99 15.10 -1.92 -3.48
C ALA A 99 15.01 -3.41 -3.83
N ALA A 100 14.90 -4.29 -2.82
CA ALA A 100 14.75 -5.72 -3.03
C ALA A 100 13.46 -6.11 -3.76
N GLN A 101 12.38 -5.34 -3.58
CA GLN A 101 11.16 -5.55 -4.36
C GLN A 101 11.28 -4.99 -5.78
N ARG A 102 11.98 -3.87 -6.00
CA ARG A 102 12.07 -3.15 -7.28
C ARG A 102 12.59 -3.99 -8.45
N ASP A 103 13.43 -4.98 -8.18
CA ASP A 103 14.00 -5.87 -9.20
C ASP A 103 13.06 -6.99 -9.65
N LYS A 104 11.87 -7.11 -9.06
CA LYS A 104 10.92 -8.21 -9.36
C LYS A 104 10.16 -8.03 -10.67
N GLY A 105 10.09 -6.81 -11.21
CA GLY A 105 9.48 -6.54 -12.52
C GLY A 105 8.00 -6.93 -12.63
N LEU A 106 7.25 -6.83 -11.54
CA LEU A 106 5.85 -7.27 -11.47
C LEU A 106 4.93 -6.36 -12.30
N SER A 107 3.86 -6.94 -12.86
CA SER A 107 2.73 -6.19 -13.38
C SER A 107 1.72 -5.87 -12.28
N SER A 108 0.84 -4.87 -12.50
CA SER A 108 -0.25 -4.55 -11.57
C SER A 108 -1.23 -5.71 -11.35
N ALA A 109 -1.31 -6.66 -12.30
CA ALA A 109 -2.11 -7.88 -12.16
C ALA A 109 -1.41 -8.93 -11.27
N ASP A 110 -0.08 -9.03 -11.35
CA ASP A 110 0.70 -9.87 -10.44
C ASP A 110 0.56 -9.36 -9.01
N VAL A 111 0.62 -8.04 -8.80
CA VAL A 111 0.40 -7.43 -7.49
C VAL A 111 -1.00 -7.77 -6.95
N LEU A 112 -2.05 -7.71 -7.77
CA LEU A 112 -3.39 -8.14 -7.35
C LEU A 112 -3.39 -9.59 -6.83
N GLY A 113 -2.71 -10.49 -7.54
CA GLY A 113 -2.59 -11.90 -7.15
C GLY A 113 -1.80 -12.14 -5.85
N LEU A 114 -1.02 -11.15 -5.40
CA LEU A 114 -0.27 -11.18 -4.14
C LEU A 114 -1.02 -10.52 -2.98
N ARG A 115 -2.22 -9.98 -3.21
CA ARG A 115 -2.97 -9.29 -2.16
C ARG A 115 -3.33 -10.28 -1.04
N PRO A 116 -2.97 -10.01 0.22
CA PRO A 116 -3.40 -10.84 1.34
C PRO A 116 -4.92 -10.76 1.53
N GLU A 117 -5.51 -11.86 2.00
CA GLU A 117 -6.94 -11.93 2.36
C GLU A 117 -7.28 -11.13 3.60
#